data_AF-A0A8J7JR58-F1
#
_entry.id   AF-A0A8J7JR58-F1
#
_cell.length_a   1.000
_cell.length_b   1.000
_cell.length_c   1.000
_cell.angle_alpha   90.00
_cell.angle_beta   90.00
_cell.angle_gamma   90.00
#
_symmetry.space_group_name_H-M   'P 1'
#
loop_
_entity.id
_entity.type
_entity.pdbx_description
1 polymer ?
#
loop_
_entity_poly.entity_id
_entity_poly.type
_entity_poly.pdbx_seq_one_letter_code
_entity_poly.pdbx_strand_id
1 'polypeptide(L)'
;MMNDRLLHRKKTTLPPSQTNTGNRDTWTSTHSSQPDQVQVPAVHHDFSQIPLSREADLTVSQPGDPAEQEADRVADMIMSHDPTCSDQVAIAPGVDTISRAIPAIYRDPGSPTNASPIPATNPTNSSGTEPSWREMGNLLGKPPVRSETDPPNKNVVEDEAVYNQRRELAEAALKRQQDRAASLLDERGNVKDYRYWFARVYSYVTEGELEFAKSCTFYYPSYVMASVAYFEQIYQDNFNAFNDEGPVEDHWRQAFEEAARQKEFTDALYEQMMSGHDEGGAALAAVMQSVMGAVRSLIVSMQAHIRFDLPRAEAWVFNSYYSQFGASLSDFRADFMSMSGIFDNAGRRMNEDMAQKLGVPVDLIPQLMQDTSMRLFDADMATERADTWQRAEELIASGQAGADPYTLQNGTLEGNVTQGDHLSGLQNLPNQDLRPTIEHSAPVYDDDAVCDRVLQMQPGDIAALPATTRIRMLRGLFRGATVGSDETAVLRILKASIQAGDVVTIIDGADPWDLMYALDGVEFTQLRTLFRETYYGKTSQENALRLLRKCLDGETAEWEEEMVVDVLQYQPNGHALVERIGQIYDGPATGEDAHFKNGLYKLEWQLDGAEEERLHDLFGESDISWWNF
;
A
#
# COMPACT_ATOMS: atom_id res chain seq x y z
N MET A 1 18.17 -24.56 -49.40
CA MET A 1 19.34 -23.86 -48.84
C MET A 1 18.85 -23.21 -47.55
N MET A 2 18.63 -23.90 -46.41
CA MET A 2 19.48 -24.79 -45.61
C MET A 2 20.81 -24.15 -45.22
N ASN A 3 20.87 -23.65 -43.99
CA ASN A 3 22.08 -23.68 -43.17
C ASN A 3 21.72 -23.80 -41.69
N ASP A 4 22.00 -24.99 -41.17
CA ASP A 4 22.04 -25.38 -39.76
C ASP A 4 23.19 -24.69 -39.03
N ARG A 5 23.01 -24.39 -37.74
CA ARG A 5 24.10 -24.52 -36.75
C ARG A 5 23.56 -24.96 -35.39
N LEU A 6 23.96 -26.19 -35.05
CA LEU A 6 23.84 -26.89 -33.78
C LEU A 6 24.68 -26.23 -32.67
N LEU A 7 24.13 -26.19 -31.45
CA LEU A 7 24.92 -26.16 -30.21
C LEU A 7 24.40 -27.24 -29.24
N HIS A 8 25.32 -28.14 -28.87
CA HIS A 8 25.11 -29.28 -27.98
C HIS A 8 24.95 -28.86 -26.51
N ARG A 9 23.84 -29.27 -25.88
CA ARG A 9 23.70 -29.39 -24.42
C ARG A 9 24.38 -30.67 -23.92
N LYS A 10 25.35 -30.54 -23.01
CA LYS A 10 25.83 -31.66 -22.17
C LYS A 10 24.87 -31.84 -20.99
N LYS A 11 24.31 -33.03 -20.86
CA LYS A 11 23.61 -33.52 -19.66
C LYS A 11 24.64 -34.12 -18.69
N THR A 12 24.63 -33.67 -17.44
CA THR A 12 25.35 -34.29 -16.33
C THR A 12 24.33 -34.99 -15.44
N THR A 13 24.35 -36.32 -15.45
CA THR A 13 23.62 -37.22 -14.54
C THR A 13 24.38 -37.38 -13.23
N LEU A 14 23.71 -37.17 -12.10
CA LEU A 14 24.16 -37.57 -10.75
C LEU A 14 23.43 -38.85 -10.29
N PRO A 15 24.07 -39.69 -9.45
CA PRO A 15 23.63 -41.06 -9.13
C PRO A 15 22.58 -41.13 -8.00
N PRO A 16 21.89 -42.27 -7.81
CA PRO A 16 20.74 -42.40 -6.92
C PRO A 16 21.14 -42.54 -5.44
N SER A 17 20.39 -41.85 -4.57
CA SER A 17 20.47 -41.96 -3.12
C SER A 17 19.84 -43.26 -2.61
N GLN A 18 20.60 -44.00 -1.81
CA GLN A 18 20.14 -45.20 -1.10
C GLN A 18 19.27 -44.82 0.10
N THR A 19 18.17 -45.55 0.24
CA THR A 19 17.26 -45.56 1.39
C THR A 19 17.94 -46.19 2.60
N ASN A 20 17.96 -45.50 3.73
CA ASN A 20 18.37 -46.07 5.01
C ASN A 20 17.18 -46.10 5.97
N THR A 21 16.70 -47.30 6.27
CA THR A 21 15.72 -47.63 7.29
C THR A 21 16.46 -47.88 8.61
N GLY A 22 16.20 -47.06 9.64
CA GLY A 22 16.84 -47.19 10.95
C GLY A 22 15.88 -46.93 12.09
N ASN A 23 15.65 -47.99 12.85
CA ASN A 23 14.84 -48.19 14.06
C ASN A 23 14.57 -47.00 14.99
N ARG A 24 13.30 -46.96 15.42
CA ARG A 24 12.83 -46.48 16.73
C ARG A 24 13.40 -47.35 17.83
N ASP A 25 13.91 -46.73 18.89
CA ASP A 25 13.90 -47.31 20.23
C ASP A 25 13.58 -46.24 21.28
N THR A 26 12.64 -46.61 22.12
CA THR A 26 12.06 -45.93 23.28
C THR A 26 13.05 -45.78 24.43
N TRP A 27 13.12 -44.63 25.11
CA TRP A 27 13.52 -44.58 26.53
C TRP A 27 12.75 -43.53 27.34
N THR A 28 12.36 -43.99 28.52
CA THR A 28 11.51 -43.43 29.56
C THR A 28 12.19 -42.33 30.38
N SER A 29 11.43 -41.30 30.77
CA SER A 29 11.84 -40.26 31.74
C SER A 29 11.18 -40.52 33.11
N THR A 30 12.00 -40.65 34.15
CA THR A 30 11.59 -40.44 35.55
C THR A 30 12.70 -39.76 36.35
N HIS A 31 12.33 -38.60 36.91
CA HIS A 31 12.64 -38.07 38.26
C HIS A 31 13.96 -37.30 38.56
N SER A 32 13.75 -36.07 39.06
CA SER A 32 14.20 -35.52 40.36
C SER A 32 15.23 -34.38 40.38
N SER A 33 14.71 -33.18 40.71
CA SER A 33 15.10 -32.23 41.78
C SER A 33 16.58 -32.06 42.20
N GLN A 34 17.19 -30.90 41.90
CA GLN A 34 17.48 -29.75 42.80
C GLN A 34 18.52 -28.79 42.15
N PRO A 35 18.53 -27.48 42.50
CA PRO A 35 19.30 -26.47 41.78
C PRO A 35 20.67 -26.18 42.43
N ASP A 36 21.74 -26.25 41.64
CA ASP A 36 23.05 -25.70 41.99
C ASP A 36 23.20 -24.29 41.41
N GLN A 37 23.60 -23.35 42.26
CA GLN A 37 23.99 -22.00 41.88
C GLN A 37 25.30 -22.04 41.09
N VAL A 38 25.28 -21.58 39.84
CA VAL A 38 26.48 -21.37 39.02
C VAL A 38 26.79 -19.89 38.95
N GLN A 39 27.97 -19.50 39.43
CA GLN A 39 28.59 -18.20 39.16
C GLN A 39 28.99 -18.12 37.68
N VAL A 40 28.50 -17.12 36.97
CA VAL A 40 28.89 -16.80 35.59
C VAL A 40 30.09 -15.85 35.62
N PRO A 41 31.24 -16.17 34.97
CA PRO A 41 32.32 -15.21 34.80
C PRO A 41 32.01 -14.27 33.62
N ALA A 42 32.36 -12.99 33.79
CA ALA A 42 32.28 -12.00 32.71
C ALA A 42 33.18 -12.39 31.53
N VAL A 43 32.58 -12.58 30.36
CA VAL A 43 33.28 -12.82 29.09
C VAL A 43 33.54 -11.47 28.44
N HIS A 44 34.81 -11.07 28.35
CA HIS A 44 35.26 -9.99 27.48
C HIS A 44 35.35 -10.55 26.06
N HIS A 45 34.53 -10.05 25.14
CA HIS A 45 34.63 -10.41 23.72
C HIS A 45 35.75 -9.60 23.05
N ASP A 46 36.80 -10.28 22.60
CA ASP A 46 37.84 -9.75 21.73
C ASP A 46 37.46 -10.02 20.27
N PHE A 47 37.02 -8.96 19.57
CA PHE A 47 36.56 -9.03 18.19
C PHE A 47 37.70 -9.01 17.16
N SER A 48 38.98 -9.03 17.58
CA SER A 48 40.12 -8.94 16.66
C SER A 48 40.45 -10.24 15.89
N GLN A 49 39.68 -11.32 16.08
CA GLN A 49 40.01 -12.66 15.58
C GLN A 49 38.94 -13.29 14.66
N ILE A 50 37.95 -12.53 14.14
CA ILE A 50 36.99 -13.07 13.18
C ILE A 50 37.66 -13.23 11.80
N PRO A 51 37.73 -14.45 11.21
CA PRO A 51 38.29 -14.63 9.88
C PRO A 51 37.28 -14.16 8.83
N LEU A 52 37.58 -13.02 8.18
CA LEU A 52 36.91 -12.58 6.96
C LEU A 52 37.10 -13.63 5.87
N SER A 53 36.03 -14.32 5.49
CA SER A 53 36.04 -15.23 4.35
C SER A 53 35.25 -14.65 3.18
N ARG A 54 35.98 -14.45 2.07
CA ARG A 54 35.56 -14.20 0.68
C ARG A 54 34.64 -13.00 0.44
N GLU A 55 35.28 -11.85 0.21
CA GLU A 55 34.76 -10.77 -0.62
C GLU A 55 34.43 -11.29 -2.02
N ALA A 56 33.19 -11.07 -2.47
CA ALA A 56 32.92 -10.92 -3.88
C ALA A 56 33.46 -9.55 -4.29
N ASP A 57 34.34 -9.51 -5.30
CA ASP A 57 34.84 -8.27 -5.90
C ASP A 57 33.64 -7.41 -6.36
N LEU A 58 33.23 -6.47 -5.52
CA LEU A 58 32.49 -5.29 -5.95
C LEU A 58 33.53 -4.37 -6.57
N THR A 59 33.51 -4.28 -7.90
CA THR A 59 34.28 -3.27 -8.62
C THR A 59 33.80 -1.89 -8.18
N VAL A 60 34.58 -1.28 -7.28
CA VAL A 60 34.44 0.14 -6.92
C VAL A 60 34.70 0.97 -8.19
N SER A 61 33.70 1.77 -8.57
CA SER A 61 33.80 2.82 -9.59
C SER A 61 35.09 3.62 -9.37
N GLN A 62 35.96 3.64 -10.38
CA GLN A 62 37.20 4.41 -10.32
C GLN A 62 36.94 5.81 -10.88
N PRO A 63 37.63 6.84 -10.34
CA PRO A 63 37.59 8.19 -10.89
C PRO A 63 37.74 8.22 -12.42
N GLY A 64 36.69 8.68 -13.11
CA GLY A 64 36.59 8.75 -14.56
C GLY A 64 35.80 7.61 -15.22
N ASP A 65 35.03 6.81 -14.49
CA ASP A 65 34.13 5.84 -15.11
C ASP A 65 32.87 6.53 -15.72
N PRO A 66 32.24 5.92 -16.73
CA PRO A 66 31.11 6.56 -17.42
C PRO A 66 29.87 6.80 -16.54
N ALA A 67 29.70 6.05 -15.45
CA ALA A 67 28.57 6.21 -14.54
C ALA A 67 28.79 7.36 -13.56
N GLU A 68 30.01 7.52 -13.05
CA GLU A 68 30.45 8.68 -12.28
C GLU A 68 30.40 9.96 -13.13
N GLN A 69 30.88 9.91 -14.37
CA GLN A 69 30.80 11.05 -15.29
C GLN A 69 29.36 11.46 -15.62
N GLU A 70 28.45 10.50 -15.73
CA GLU A 70 27.04 10.79 -15.95
C GLU A 70 26.37 11.34 -14.68
N ALA A 71 26.74 10.84 -13.50
CA ALA A 71 26.29 11.39 -12.22
C ALA A 71 26.76 12.83 -12.01
N ASP A 72 28.03 13.13 -12.30
CA ASP A 72 28.59 14.48 -12.24
C ASP A 72 27.93 15.41 -13.27
N ARG A 73 27.66 14.92 -14.49
CA ARG A 73 26.95 15.69 -15.53
C ARG A 73 25.52 16.05 -15.09
N VAL A 74 24.82 15.12 -14.45
CA VAL A 74 23.47 15.35 -13.93
C VAL A 74 23.51 16.32 -12.76
N ALA A 75 24.49 16.21 -11.85
CA ALA A 75 24.68 17.15 -10.75
C ALA A 75 24.97 18.57 -11.25
N ASP A 76 25.86 18.73 -12.23
CA ASP A 76 26.17 20.03 -12.84
C ASP A 76 24.96 20.64 -13.57
N MET A 77 24.13 19.82 -14.21
CA MET A 77 22.90 20.27 -14.89
C MET A 77 21.86 20.81 -13.91
N ILE A 78 21.75 20.19 -12.73
CA ILE A 78 20.86 20.62 -11.65
C ILE A 78 21.39 21.90 -10.99
N MET A 79 22.71 21.99 -10.76
CA MET A 79 23.33 23.11 -10.07
C MET A 79 23.53 24.37 -10.95
N SER A 80 23.41 24.24 -12.28
CA SER A 80 23.57 25.37 -13.23
C SER A 80 22.25 26.06 -13.63
N HIS A 81 21.10 25.63 -13.09
CA HIS A 81 19.85 26.37 -13.23
C HIS A 81 19.81 27.54 -12.25
N ASP A 82 20.32 28.71 -12.69
CA ASP A 82 20.17 29.98 -11.99
C ASP A 82 18.80 30.62 -12.34
N PRO A 83 17.87 30.75 -11.39
CA PRO A 83 16.54 31.26 -11.65
C PRO A 83 16.50 32.78 -11.52
N THR A 84 17.34 33.51 -12.25
CA THR A 84 17.19 34.97 -12.38
C THR A 84 17.65 35.45 -13.75
N CYS A 85 16.72 35.93 -14.58
CA CYS A 85 16.82 37.19 -15.34
C CYS A 85 15.73 37.27 -16.42
N SER A 86 14.67 38.02 -16.13
CA SER A 86 13.83 38.66 -17.13
C SER A 86 14.60 39.83 -17.75
N ASP A 87 14.80 39.87 -19.08
CA ASP A 87 14.49 41.07 -19.85
C ASP A 87 14.55 40.90 -21.38
N GLN A 88 13.68 41.68 -22.00
CA GLN A 88 13.38 41.84 -23.42
C GLN A 88 14.60 42.17 -24.30
N VAL A 89 14.74 41.52 -25.46
CA VAL A 89 15.42 42.11 -26.63
C VAL A 89 14.71 41.76 -27.95
N ALA A 90 14.64 42.79 -28.80
CA ALA A 90 13.90 42.95 -30.02
C ALA A 90 14.19 41.96 -31.17
N ILE A 91 13.15 41.74 -31.98
CA ILE A 91 13.14 40.98 -33.24
C ILE A 91 13.74 41.82 -34.38
N ALA A 92 14.69 41.23 -35.12
CA ALA A 92 14.95 41.54 -36.53
C ALA A 92 15.41 40.26 -37.29
N PRO A 93 15.18 40.17 -38.61
CA PRO A 93 14.76 38.91 -39.24
C PRO A 93 15.87 38.19 -40.02
N GLY A 94 15.71 36.86 -40.09
CA GLY A 94 16.25 36.01 -41.16
C GLY A 94 17.42 35.14 -40.74
N VAL A 95 17.17 33.82 -40.61
CA VAL A 95 17.84 32.72 -41.32
C VAL A 95 17.04 31.43 -41.00
N ASP A 96 16.68 30.70 -42.05
CA ASP A 96 15.85 29.51 -42.07
C ASP A 96 16.49 28.27 -41.38
N THR A 97 15.67 27.67 -40.50
CA THR A 97 15.43 26.24 -40.24
C THR A 97 16.50 25.17 -40.53
N ILE A 98 16.96 24.51 -39.46
CA ILE A 98 17.08 23.04 -39.38
C ILE A 98 16.56 22.60 -37.99
N SER A 99 15.27 22.27 -37.90
CA SER A 99 14.69 21.47 -36.81
C SER A 99 14.42 20.05 -37.31
N ARG A 100 15.00 19.07 -36.64
CA ARG A 100 14.55 17.67 -36.58
C ARG A 100 14.16 17.42 -35.11
N ALA A 101 13.23 16.57 -34.72
CA ALA A 101 12.07 15.95 -35.34
C ALA A 101 11.47 15.12 -34.18
N ILE A 102 10.39 15.59 -33.57
CA ILE A 102 9.50 14.77 -32.73
C ILE A 102 8.14 14.84 -33.42
N PRO A 103 7.56 13.73 -33.90
CA PRO A 103 6.29 13.78 -34.58
C PRO A 103 5.15 13.83 -33.56
N ALA A 104 4.60 15.03 -33.35
CA ALA A 104 3.22 15.19 -32.92
C ALA A 104 2.31 14.69 -34.06
N ILE A 105 1.78 13.47 -33.89
CA ILE A 105 0.63 12.98 -34.66
C ILE A 105 -0.44 12.61 -33.63
N TYR A 106 -1.08 13.63 -33.05
CA TYR A 106 -2.47 13.53 -32.63
C TYR A 106 -3.29 14.22 -33.71
N ARG A 107 -3.82 13.42 -34.64
CA ARG A 107 -4.94 13.84 -35.48
C ARG A 107 -6.19 13.42 -34.73
N ASP A 108 -6.86 14.43 -34.18
CA ASP A 108 -8.25 14.40 -33.75
C ASP A 108 -9.13 13.66 -34.78
N PRO A 109 -9.68 12.47 -34.45
CA PRO A 109 -10.69 11.82 -35.24
C PRO A 109 -12.09 12.19 -34.73
N GLY A 110 -12.42 13.48 -34.75
CA GLY A 110 -13.81 13.96 -34.77
C GLY A 110 -14.48 14.00 -33.40
N SER A 111 -14.80 15.21 -32.96
CA SER A 111 -15.72 15.48 -31.86
C SER A 111 -17.01 14.64 -31.98
N PRO A 112 -17.34 13.78 -31.01
CA PRO A 112 -18.68 13.25 -30.91
C PRO A 112 -19.59 14.39 -30.45
N THR A 113 -20.44 14.85 -31.37
CA THR A 113 -21.53 15.79 -31.08
C THR A 113 -22.43 15.25 -29.97
N ASN A 114 -22.62 16.03 -28.90
CA ASN A 114 -23.72 15.98 -27.93
C ASN A 114 -24.29 14.58 -27.67
N ALA A 115 -23.55 13.75 -26.94
CA ALA A 115 -24.18 12.66 -26.20
C ALA A 115 -24.97 13.29 -25.05
N SER A 116 -26.29 13.37 -25.19
CA SER A 116 -27.17 13.60 -24.02
C SER A 116 -26.73 12.64 -22.91
N PRO A 117 -26.71 13.06 -21.63
CA PRO A 117 -26.37 12.17 -20.53
C PRO A 117 -27.23 10.93 -20.66
N ILE A 118 -26.58 9.79 -20.93
CA ILE A 118 -27.25 8.49 -20.87
C ILE A 118 -27.74 8.43 -19.43
N PRO A 119 -29.07 8.42 -19.17
CA PRO A 119 -29.54 8.24 -17.80
C PRO A 119 -28.89 6.94 -17.35
N ALA A 120 -28.06 7.02 -16.30
CA ALA A 120 -27.39 5.88 -15.72
C ALA A 120 -28.42 4.77 -15.69
N THR A 121 -28.20 3.72 -16.48
CA THR A 121 -29.11 2.60 -16.53
C THR A 121 -28.99 1.94 -15.17
N ASN A 122 -29.74 2.45 -14.20
CA ASN A 122 -30.14 1.70 -13.03
C ASN A 122 -30.57 0.35 -13.59
N PRO A 123 -29.91 -0.76 -13.21
CA PRO A 123 -30.28 -2.08 -13.70
C PRO A 123 -31.74 -2.33 -13.31
N THR A 124 -32.64 -1.96 -14.21
CA THR A 124 -34.06 -2.14 -14.04
C THR A 124 -34.36 -3.59 -14.35
N ASN A 125 -34.89 -4.27 -13.34
CA ASN A 125 -35.93 -5.28 -13.43
C ASN A 125 -35.51 -6.74 -13.64
N SER A 126 -35.05 -7.35 -12.54
CA SER A 126 -35.78 -8.51 -12.01
C SER A 126 -36.58 -8.05 -10.79
N SER A 127 -37.90 -7.96 -10.94
CA SER A 127 -38.86 -7.34 -10.01
C SER A 127 -39.16 -8.13 -8.74
N GLY A 128 -38.16 -8.82 -8.19
CA GLY A 128 -38.15 -9.19 -6.78
C GLY A 128 -37.06 -8.36 -6.14
N THR A 129 -37.43 -7.28 -5.44
CA THR A 129 -36.48 -6.63 -4.54
C THR A 129 -36.05 -7.70 -3.55
N GLU A 130 -34.83 -8.21 -3.73
CA GLU A 130 -34.25 -9.08 -2.72
C GLU A 130 -34.30 -8.33 -1.38
N PRO A 131 -34.63 -9.02 -0.27
CA PRO A 131 -34.60 -8.36 1.02
C PRO A 131 -33.20 -7.79 1.27
N SER A 132 -33.17 -6.56 1.78
CA SER A 132 -31.96 -5.94 2.30
C SER A 132 -31.37 -6.79 3.43
N TRP A 133 -30.08 -6.58 3.70
CA TRP A 133 -29.36 -7.25 4.79
C TRP A 133 -30.07 -7.09 6.15
N ARG A 134 -30.68 -5.91 6.35
CA ARG A 134 -31.53 -5.59 7.49
C ARG A 134 -32.85 -6.37 7.51
N GLU A 135 -33.56 -6.46 6.39
CA GLU A 135 -34.80 -7.23 6.28
C GLU A 135 -34.56 -8.74 6.47
N MET A 136 -33.36 -9.24 6.16
CA MET A 136 -32.93 -10.61 6.47
C MET A 136 -32.64 -10.84 7.96
N GLY A 137 -32.58 -9.79 8.78
CA GLY A 137 -32.29 -9.87 10.21
C GLY A 137 -30.80 -10.03 10.55
N ASN A 138 -29.92 -9.84 9.58
CA ASN A 138 -28.48 -9.98 9.76
C ASN A 138 -27.76 -8.62 9.96
N LEU A 139 -28.46 -7.50 9.80
CA LEU A 139 -27.98 -6.16 10.18
C LEU A 139 -28.78 -5.64 11.39
N LEU A 140 -28.20 -5.79 12.59
CA LEU A 140 -28.83 -5.46 13.88
C LEU A 140 -28.37 -4.08 14.36
N GLY A 141 -29.31 -3.19 14.71
CA GLY A 141 -29.00 -1.80 15.08
C GLY A 141 -28.57 -0.95 13.87
N LYS A 142 -27.72 0.06 14.07
CA LYS A 142 -27.21 0.95 13.02
C LYS A 142 -25.67 0.97 12.92
N PRO A 143 -25.01 -0.19 12.71
CA PRO A 143 -23.58 -0.16 12.43
C PRO A 143 -23.32 0.57 11.09
N PRO A 144 -22.18 1.28 10.95
CA PRO A 144 -21.87 2.11 9.79
C PRO A 144 -21.38 1.27 8.61
N VAL A 145 -22.29 0.55 7.96
CA VAL A 145 -21.97 -0.32 6.81
C VAL A 145 -22.06 0.45 5.49
N ARG A 146 -21.20 0.09 4.54
CA ARG A 146 -21.15 0.67 3.19
C ARG A 146 -22.44 0.53 2.40
N SER A 147 -23.09 -0.62 2.49
CA SER A 147 -24.32 -0.90 1.77
C SER A 147 -25.18 -1.89 2.56
N GLU A 148 -26.42 -1.49 2.84
CA GLU A 148 -27.41 -2.41 3.42
C GLU A 148 -28.05 -3.34 2.38
N THR A 149 -27.97 -3.00 1.09
CA THR A 149 -28.67 -3.72 0.02
C THR A 149 -27.76 -4.69 -0.75
N ASP A 150 -26.47 -4.41 -0.77
CA ASP A 150 -25.49 -5.11 -1.61
C ASP A 150 -24.17 -5.42 -0.87
N PRO A 151 -24.20 -6.06 0.32
CA PRO A 151 -22.98 -6.58 0.93
C PRO A 151 -22.49 -7.84 0.19
N PRO A 152 -21.18 -8.15 0.18
CA PRO A 152 -20.64 -9.33 -0.49
C PRO A 152 -21.31 -10.66 -0.07
N ASN A 153 -21.67 -10.78 1.21
CA ASN A 153 -22.36 -11.94 1.78
C ASN A 153 -23.38 -11.50 2.83
N LYS A 154 -24.67 -11.55 2.46
CA LYS A 154 -25.80 -11.18 3.32
C LYS A 154 -26.00 -12.09 4.53
N ASN A 155 -25.29 -13.23 4.63
CA ASN A 155 -25.40 -14.15 5.79
C ASN A 155 -24.51 -13.74 6.97
N VAL A 156 -23.50 -12.91 6.74
CA VAL A 156 -22.69 -12.34 7.83
C VAL A 156 -23.59 -11.50 8.72
N VAL A 157 -23.47 -11.63 10.04
CA VAL A 157 -24.22 -10.79 10.98
C VAL A 157 -23.35 -9.60 11.38
N GLU A 158 -23.87 -8.40 11.17
CA GLU A 158 -23.32 -7.15 11.71
C GLU A 158 -24.27 -6.57 12.75
N ASP A 159 -23.78 -6.40 13.97
CA ASP A 159 -24.53 -5.93 15.12
C ASP A 159 -23.90 -4.66 15.69
N GLU A 160 -24.68 -3.61 15.87
CA GLU A 160 -24.22 -2.31 16.40
C GLU A 160 -23.54 -2.42 17.76
N ALA A 161 -23.99 -3.30 18.66
CA ALA A 161 -23.35 -3.51 19.96
C ALA A 161 -21.99 -4.21 19.81
N VAL A 162 -21.90 -5.19 18.91
CA VAL A 162 -20.61 -5.85 18.58
C VAL A 162 -19.66 -4.86 17.92
N TYR A 163 -20.13 -4.09 16.94
CA TYR A 163 -19.36 -3.02 16.31
C TYR A 163 -18.81 -2.04 17.34
N ASN A 164 -19.66 -1.53 18.24
CA ASN A 164 -19.23 -0.59 19.28
C ASN A 164 -18.19 -1.20 20.22
N GLN A 165 -18.36 -2.45 20.63
CA GLN A 165 -17.35 -3.15 21.45
C GLN A 165 -16.02 -3.28 20.71
N ARG A 166 -16.02 -3.62 19.42
CA ARG A 166 -14.80 -3.73 18.62
C ARG A 166 -14.16 -2.37 18.33
N ARG A 167 -14.96 -1.34 18.09
CA ARG A 167 -14.49 0.04 17.96
C ARG A 167 -13.79 0.51 19.23
N GLU A 168 -14.35 0.23 20.41
CA GLU A 168 -13.71 0.57 21.70
C GLU A 168 -12.36 -0.16 21.87
N LEU A 169 -12.26 -1.42 21.46
CA LEU A 169 -10.98 -2.15 21.43
C LEU A 169 -9.95 -1.49 20.51
N ALA A 170 -10.36 -1.10 19.30
CA ALA A 170 -9.51 -0.43 18.32
C ALA A 170 -9.08 0.97 18.79
N GLU A 171 -9.97 1.74 19.45
CA GLU A 171 -9.63 3.03 20.07
C GLU A 171 -8.62 2.87 21.21
N ALA A 172 -8.77 1.81 22.03
CA ALA A 172 -7.78 1.48 23.05
C ALA A 172 -6.44 1.04 22.44
N ALA A 173 -6.45 0.32 21.31
CA ALA A 173 -5.25 -0.02 20.55
C ALA A 173 -4.55 1.22 20.02
N LEU A 174 -5.28 2.16 19.40
CA LEU A 174 -4.76 3.44 18.93
C LEU A 174 -4.05 4.19 20.05
N LYS A 175 -4.67 4.26 21.24
CA LYS A 175 -4.07 4.94 22.38
C LYS A 175 -2.74 4.30 22.81
N ARG A 176 -2.67 2.97 22.84
CA ARG A 176 -1.41 2.24 23.16
C ARG A 176 -0.34 2.49 22.11
N GLN A 177 -0.67 2.50 20.83
CA GLN A 177 0.27 2.81 19.75
C GLN A 177 0.83 4.23 19.89
N GLN A 178 -0.04 5.22 20.16
CA GLN A 178 0.38 6.61 20.40
C GLN A 178 1.28 6.74 21.63
N ASP A 179 0.93 6.07 22.74
CA ASP A 179 1.76 6.06 23.96
C ASP A 179 3.11 5.39 23.72
N ARG A 180 3.13 4.29 22.97
CA ARG A 180 4.36 3.59 22.58
C ARG A 180 5.24 4.49 21.73
N ALA A 181 4.70 5.12 20.69
CA ALA A 181 5.45 6.08 19.87
C ALA A 181 6.01 7.22 20.74
N ALA A 182 5.21 7.84 21.60
CA ALA A 182 5.67 8.90 22.50
C ALA A 182 6.80 8.42 23.44
N SER A 183 6.75 7.18 23.90
CA SER A 183 7.79 6.59 24.76
C SER A 183 9.13 6.41 24.06
N LEU A 184 9.16 6.44 22.73
CA LEU A 184 10.36 6.31 21.88
C LEU A 184 10.97 7.67 21.49
N LEU A 185 10.49 8.74 22.11
CA LEU A 185 11.06 10.08 22.06
C LEU A 185 11.86 10.41 23.34
N ASP A 186 12.79 11.36 23.24
CA ASP A 186 13.45 11.98 24.39
C ASP A 186 12.58 13.11 25.00
N GLU A 187 13.04 13.75 26.08
CA GLU A 187 12.33 14.85 26.74
C GLU A 187 12.15 16.10 25.87
N ARG A 188 12.93 16.23 24.79
CA ARG A 188 12.85 17.33 23.81
C ARG A 188 11.98 16.97 22.61
N GLY A 189 11.46 15.75 22.56
CA GLY A 189 10.66 15.25 21.45
C GLY A 189 11.47 14.76 20.25
N ASN A 190 12.80 14.59 20.38
CA ASN A 190 13.63 13.96 19.36
C ASN A 190 13.47 12.44 19.39
N VAL A 191 13.65 11.80 18.25
CA VAL A 191 13.60 10.34 18.16
C VAL A 191 14.83 9.74 18.84
N LYS A 192 14.63 9.03 19.95
CA LYS A 192 15.71 8.29 20.63
C LYS A 192 15.83 6.85 20.15
N ASP A 193 14.79 6.32 19.51
CA ASP A 193 14.73 4.94 19.03
C ASP A 193 13.92 4.88 17.73
N TYR A 194 14.50 4.31 16.67
CA TYR A 194 13.88 4.26 15.33
C TYR A 194 12.69 3.30 15.22
N ARG A 195 12.39 2.50 16.26
CA ARG A 195 11.08 1.83 16.37
C ARG A 195 9.93 2.85 16.41
N TYR A 196 10.22 4.12 16.72
CA TYR A 196 9.28 5.24 16.67
C TYR A 196 8.53 5.30 15.34
N TRP A 197 9.24 5.16 14.22
CA TRP A 197 8.66 5.38 12.89
C TRP A 197 7.54 4.40 12.57
N PHE A 198 7.75 3.12 12.87
CA PHE A 198 6.70 2.11 12.70
C PHE A 198 5.56 2.30 13.70
N ALA A 199 5.85 2.48 14.99
CA ALA A 199 4.82 2.70 16.01
C ALA A 199 3.94 3.92 15.68
N ARG A 200 4.54 4.96 15.09
CA ARG A 200 3.86 6.19 14.72
C ARG A 200 3.00 6.04 13.47
N VAL A 201 3.54 5.50 12.37
CA VAL A 201 2.71 5.27 11.16
C VAL A 201 1.57 4.31 11.47
N TYR A 202 1.81 3.33 12.35
CA TYR A 202 0.79 2.36 12.72
C TYR A 202 -0.37 3.06 13.44
N SER A 203 -0.09 4.03 14.31
CA SER A 203 -1.14 4.87 14.91
C SER A 203 -1.92 5.68 13.88
N TYR A 204 -1.28 6.16 12.80
CA TYR A 204 -1.97 6.86 11.72
C TYR A 204 -2.87 5.93 10.89
N VAL A 205 -2.43 4.69 10.64
CA VAL A 205 -3.23 3.67 9.96
C VAL A 205 -4.46 3.34 10.80
N THR A 206 -4.31 3.05 12.09
CA THR A 206 -5.44 2.72 12.97
C THR A 206 -6.42 3.88 13.13
N GLU A 207 -5.93 5.12 13.20
CA GLU A 207 -6.79 6.30 13.16
C GLU A 207 -7.61 6.37 11.86
N GLY A 208 -6.97 6.14 10.71
CA GLY A 208 -7.65 6.10 9.41
C GLY A 208 -8.66 4.95 9.28
N GLU A 209 -8.38 3.76 9.81
CA GLU A 209 -9.32 2.63 9.86
C GLU A 209 -10.57 2.98 10.68
N LEU A 210 -10.40 3.66 11.82
CA LEU A 210 -11.51 4.14 12.65
C LEU A 210 -12.35 5.20 11.93
N GLU A 211 -11.71 6.11 11.19
CA GLU A 211 -12.40 7.11 10.38
C GLU A 211 -13.17 6.49 9.21
N PHE A 212 -12.54 5.57 8.47
CA PHE A 212 -13.17 4.85 7.35
C PHE A 212 -14.36 4.01 7.81
N ALA A 213 -14.26 3.37 8.98
CA ALA A 213 -15.40 2.67 9.57
C ALA A 213 -16.55 3.64 9.87
N LYS A 214 -16.27 4.83 10.44
CA LYS A 214 -17.29 5.85 10.73
C LYS A 214 -17.93 6.43 9.47
N SER A 215 -17.19 6.51 8.36
CA SER A 215 -17.68 7.03 7.07
C SER A 215 -18.37 5.99 6.20
N CYS A 216 -18.73 4.83 6.77
CA CYS A 216 -19.39 3.74 6.06
C CYS A 216 -18.56 3.24 4.85
N THR A 217 -17.24 3.18 4.97
CA THR A 217 -16.39 2.66 3.89
C THR A 217 -16.40 1.14 3.81
N PHE A 218 -16.58 0.45 4.94
CA PHE A 218 -16.51 -1.00 5.02
C PHE A 218 -17.90 -1.65 4.98
N TYR A 219 -18.01 -2.82 4.35
CA TYR A 219 -19.18 -3.68 4.44
C TYR A 219 -19.28 -4.35 5.82
N TYR A 220 -18.15 -4.76 6.40
CA TYR A 220 -18.04 -5.46 7.69
C TYR A 220 -17.13 -4.70 8.66
N PRO A 221 -17.54 -3.53 9.16
CA PRO A 221 -16.69 -2.70 10.01
C PRO A 221 -16.29 -3.41 11.32
N SER A 222 -17.11 -4.34 11.84
CA SER A 222 -16.74 -5.12 13.04
C SER A 222 -15.57 -6.08 12.78
N TYR A 223 -15.43 -6.61 11.57
CA TYR A 223 -14.31 -7.44 11.16
C TYR A 223 -13.02 -6.63 11.19
N VAL A 224 -13.00 -5.49 10.50
CA VAL A 224 -11.83 -4.59 10.44
C VAL A 224 -11.38 -4.18 11.85
N MET A 225 -12.31 -3.73 12.71
CA MET A 225 -11.97 -3.33 14.07
C MET A 225 -11.44 -4.48 14.94
N ALA A 226 -11.89 -5.72 14.70
CA ALA A 226 -11.32 -6.89 15.37
C ALA A 226 -9.89 -7.17 14.86
N SER A 227 -9.65 -7.07 13.55
CA SER A 227 -8.32 -7.25 12.95
C SER A 227 -7.32 -6.24 13.50
N VAL A 228 -7.68 -4.95 13.61
CA VAL A 228 -6.87 -3.92 14.28
C VAL A 228 -6.43 -4.32 15.69
N ALA A 229 -7.35 -4.85 16.49
CA ALA A 229 -7.04 -5.25 17.85
C ALA A 229 -6.04 -6.43 17.90
N TYR A 230 -6.20 -7.41 17.00
CA TYR A 230 -5.28 -8.55 16.89
C TYR A 230 -3.89 -8.11 16.44
N PHE A 231 -3.81 -7.27 15.40
CA PHE A 231 -2.56 -6.73 14.88
C PHE A 231 -1.77 -5.99 15.97
N GLU A 232 -2.44 -5.13 16.74
CA GLU A 232 -1.82 -4.40 17.84
C GLU A 232 -1.34 -5.34 18.95
N GLN A 233 -2.10 -6.38 19.28
CA GLN A 233 -1.70 -7.33 20.31
C GLN A 233 -0.44 -8.11 19.89
N ILE A 234 -0.35 -8.57 18.64
CA ILE A 234 0.83 -9.27 18.11
C ILE A 234 2.08 -8.39 18.19
N TYR A 235 1.95 -7.13 17.77
CA TYR A 235 3.06 -6.19 17.83
C TYR A 235 3.45 -5.86 19.28
N GLN A 236 2.47 -5.66 20.16
CA GLN A 236 2.69 -5.38 21.58
C GLN A 236 3.41 -6.54 22.30
N ASP A 237 3.03 -7.78 22.03
CA ASP A 237 3.65 -8.98 22.60
C ASP A 237 5.14 -9.06 22.23
N ASN A 238 5.44 -8.91 20.93
CA ASN A 238 6.82 -8.92 20.42
C ASN A 238 7.63 -7.72 20.92
N PHE A 239 7.04 -6.52 20.98
CA PHE A 239 7.70 -5.32 21.48
C PHE A 239 8.09 -5.45 22.95
N ASN A 240 7.18 -5.96 23.80
CA ASN A 240 7.47 -6.20 25.21
C ASN A 240 8.52 -7.28 25.38
N ALA A 241 8.38 -8.41 24.68
CA ALA A 241 9.37 -9.47 24.78
C ALA A 241 10.76 -9.02 24.33
N PHE A 242 10.89 -8.15 23.33
CA PHE A 242 12.18 -7.62 22.93
C PHE A 242 12.81 -6.72 24.02
N ASN A 243 12.00 -5.85 24.64
CA ASN A 243 12.48 -4.98 25.73
C ASN A 243 12.83 -5.75 27.01
N ASP A 244 12.12 -6.85 27.27
CA ASP A 244 12.33 -7.70 28.45
C ASP A 244 13.38 -8.81 28.22
N GLU A 245 14.11 -8.79 27.10
CA GLU A 245 15.06 -9.82 26.67
C GLU A 245 14.46 -11.25 26.61
N GLY A 246 13.15 -11.33 26.35
CA GLY A 246 12.37 -12.55 26.22
C GLY A 246 12.35 -13.18 24.81
N PRO A 247 11.51 -14.20 24.61
CA PRO A 247 11.31 -14.80 23.29
C PRO A 247 10.56 -13.82 22.38
N VAL A 248 11.18 -13.45 21.26
CA VAL A 248 10.60 -12.57 20.21
C VAL A 248 10.56 -13.40 18.94
N GLU A 249 9.49 -13.26 18.15
CA GLU A 249 9.42 -13.86 16.81
C GLU A 249 10.55 -13.30 15.92
N ASP A 250 11.16 -14.15 15.10
CA ASP A 250 12.40 -13.82 14.39
C ASP A 250 12.27 -12.60 13.46
N HIS A 251 11.14 -12.45 12.77
CA HIS A 251 10.90 -11.30 11.88
C HIS A 251 10.83 -9.97 12.64
N TRP A 252 10.25 -9.98 13.84
CA TRP A 252 10.22 -8.79 14.70
C TRP A 252 11.58 -8.50 15.34
N ARG A 253 12.32 -9.54 15.74
CA ARG A 253 13.70 -9.38 16.22
C ARG A 253 14.56 -8.67 15.17
N GLN A 254 14.52 -9.15 13.92
CA GLN A 254 15.24 -8.52 12.81
C GLN A 254 14.83 -7.05 12.60
N ALA A 255 13.52 -6.75 12.63
CA ALA A 255 13.04 -5.38 12.48
C ALA A 255 13.52 -4.45 13.61
N PHE A 256 13.49 -4.92 14.86
CA PHE A 256 13.95 -4.14 16.02
C PHE A 256 15.47 -3.94 16.04
N GLU A 257 16.24 -4.96 15.69
CA GLU A 257 17.69 -4.87 15.56
C GLU A 257 18.09 -3.92 14.42
N GLU A 258 17.38 -3.97 13.30
CA GLU A 258 17.59 -3.03 12.19
C GLU A 258 17.30 -1.59 12.61
N ALA A 259 16.19 -1.35 13.32
CA ALA A 259 15.88 -0.02 13.85
C ALA A 259 16.98 0.50 14.79
N ALA A 260 17.45 -0.33 15.72
CA ALA A 260 18.55 0.02 16.62
C ALA A 260 19.84 0.37 15.84
N ARG A 261 20.20 -0.46 14.85
CA ARG A 261 21.39 -0.27 14.02
C ARG A 261 21.34 1.02 13.21
N GLN A 262 20.19 1.36 12.63
CA GLN A 262 20.02 2.61 11.88
C GLN A 262 20.11 3.86 12.76
N LYS A 263 19.60 3.76 14.01
CA LYS A 263 19.72 4.83 14.99
C LYS A 263 21.16 5.06 15.41
N GLU A 264 21.88 3.99 15.77
CA GLU A 264 23.30 4.05 16.15
C GLU A 264 24.15 4.66 15.03
N PHE A 265 23.94 4.22 13.79
CA PHE A 265 24.64 4.76 12.63
C PHE A 265 24.39 6.26 12.45
N THR A 266 23.14 6.69 12.61
CA THR A 266 22.77 8.12 12.51
C THR A 266 23.42 8.94 13.62
N ASP A 267 23.42 8.44 14.86
CA ASP A 267 24.04 9.13 16.00
C ASP A 267 25.54 9.31 15.83
N ALA A 268 26.24 8.27 15.36
CA ALA A 268 27.67 8.35 15.07
C ALA A 268 27.98 9.42 14.01
N LEU A 269 27.11 9.57 13.01
CA LEU A 269 27.25 10.56 11.95
C LEU A 269 27.03 11.99 12.47
N TYR A 270 26.06 12.19 13.36
CA TYR A 270 25.85 13.46 14.06
C TYR A 270 27.03 13.83 14.95
N GLU A 271 27.57 12.89 15.72
CA GLU A 271 28.77 13.11 16.55
C GLU A 271 29.97 13.51 15.69
N GLN A 272 30.17 12.84 14.55
CA GLN A 272 31.22 13.19 13.60
C GLN A 272 31.05 14.61 13.06
N MET A 273 29.83 14.99 12.65
CA MET A 273 29.52 16.34 12.18
C MET A 273 29.80 17.41 13.25
N MET A 274 29.41 17.16 14.49
CA MET A 274 29.63 18.09 15.61
C MET A 274 31.11 18.24 16.01
N SER A 275 31.98 17.30 15.60
CA SER A 275 33.40 17.29 15.96
C SER A 275 34.30 18.23 15.12
N GLY A 276 33.78 18.88 14.07
CA GLY A 276 34.36 20.12 13.53
C GLY A 276 35.38 20.02 12.38
N HIS A 277 35.24 19.06 11.46
CA HIS A 277 35.96 19.06 10.17
C HIS A 277 35.00 19.32 9.01
N ASP A 278 34.53 20.57 8.92
CA ASP A 278 33.40 20.97 8.08
C ASP A 278 33.82 21.31 6.64
N GLU A 279 33.65 20.35 5.73
CA GLU A 279 33.40 20.61 4.31
C GLU A 279 31.87 20.54 4.13
N GLY A 280 31.22 21.64 3.74
CA GLY A 280 29.76 21.84 3.83
C GLY A 280 28.85 20.81 3.17
N GLY A 281 29.37 19.78 2.48
CA GLY A 281 28.61 18.62 2.02
C GLY A 281 28.30 17.59 3.12
N ALA A 282 29.07 17.56 4.22
CA ALA A 282 28.92 16.55 5.27
C ALA A 282 27.57 16.64 6.01
N ALA A 283 27.09 17.87 6.26
CA ALA A 283 25.81 18.09 6.94
C ALA A 283 24.62 17.60 6.10
N LEU A 284 24.62 17.90 4.80
CA LEU A 284 23.57 17.42 3.89
C LEU A 284 23.59 15.89 3.79
N ALA A 285 24.78 15.28 3.67
CA ALA A 285 24.93 13.83 3.67
C ALA A 285 24.38 13.20 4.97
N ALA A 286 24.66 13.81 6.12
CA ALA A 286 24.16 13.34 7.42
C ALA A 286 22.63 13.36 7.52
N VAL A 287 22.02 14.44 7.04
CA VAL A 287 20.56 14.58 6.97
C VAL A 287 19.96 13.49 6.06
N MET A 288 20.49 13.33 4.85
CA MET A 288 19.99 12.32 3.91
C MET A 288 20.14 10.89 4.46
N GLN A 289 21.26 10.58 5.11
CA GLN A 289 21.46 9.28 5.76
C GLN A 289 20.49 9.05 6.93
N SER A 290 20.16 10.09 7.69
CA SER A 290 19.16 10.00 8.76
C SER A 290 17.78 9.64 8.22
N VAL A 291 17.36 10.31 7.13
CA VAL A 291 16.09 10.01 6.44
C VAL A 291 16.09 8.59 5.90
N MET A 292 17.16 8.17 5.20
CA MET A 292 17.26 6.81 4.69
C MET A 292 17.26 5.75 5.80
N GLY A 293 17.92 6.02 6.94
CA GLY A 293 17.89 5.15 8.11
C GLY A 293 16.50 5.01 8.71
N ALA A 294 15.76 6.11 8.83
CA ALA A 294 14.37 6.13 9.29
C ALA A 294 13.46 5.34 8.36
N VAL A 295 13.52 5.62 7.05
CA VAL A 295 12.76 4.92 6.01
C VAL A 295 13.07 3.43 6.03
N ARG A 296 14.35 3.04 6.11
CA ARG A 296 14.74 1.62 6.15
C ARG A 296 14.21 0.91 7.40
N SER A 297 14.32 1.52 8.59
CA SER A 297 13.76 0.93 9.81
C SER A 297 12.23 0.77 9.75
N LEU A 298 11.57 1.74 9.11
CA LEU A 298 10.13 1.70 8.91
C LEU A 298 9.75 0.55 7.97
N ILE A 299 10.43 0.41 6.83
CA ILE A 299 10.13 -0.61 5.82
C ILE A 299 10.30 -2.02 6.38
N VAL A 300 11.41 -2.31 7.07
CA VAL A 300 11.61 -3.67 7.63
C VAL A 300 10.55 -4.00 8.68
N SER A 301 10.13 -3.02 9.48
CA SER A 301 9.02 -3.19 10.44
C SER A 301 7.66 -3.40 9.73
N MET A 302 7.42 -2.67 8.64
CA MET A 302 6.23 -2.87 7.81
C MET A 302 6.22 -4.26 7.17
N GLN A 303 7.35 -4.75 6.68
CA GLN A 303 7.47 -6.10 6.10
C GLN A 303 7.21 -7.18 7.16
N ALA A 304 7.78 -7.04 8.36
CA ALA A 304 7.51 -7.91 9.50
C ALA A 304 6.00 -7.99 9.77
N HIS A 305 5.34 -6.83 9.83
CA HIS A 305 3.92 -6.75 10.09
C HIS A 305 3.05 -7.33 8.93
N ILE A 306 3.26 -6.85 7.71
CA ILE A 306 2.41 -7.16 6.56
C ILE A 306 2.56 -8.62 6.13
N ARG A 307 3.79 -9.15 6.12
CA ARG A 307 4.06 -10.48 5.59
C ARG A 307 3.78 -11.59 6.59
N PHE A 308 3.94 -11.33 7.89
CA PHE A 308 3.84 -12.36 8.92
C PHE A 308 2.61 -12.21 9.83
N ASP A 309 2.29 -11.00 10.28
CA ASP A 309 1.24 -10.81 11.28
C ASP A 309 -0.14 -10.71 10.64
N LEU A 310 -0.27 -9.85 9.63
CA LEU A 310 -1.57 -9.62 8.97
C LEU A 310 -2.23 -10.93 8.50
N PRO A 311 -1.57 -11.86 7.77
CA PRO A 311 -2.25 -13.06 7.28
C PRO A 311 -2.81 -13.95 8.40
N ARG A 312 -2.08 -14.05 9.52
CA ARG A 312 -2.47 -14.89 10.66
C ARG A 312 -3.59 -14.26 11.44
N ALA A 313 -3.51 -12.95 11.72
CA ALA A 313 -4.56 -12.25 12.43
C ALA A 313 -5.87 -12.21 11.64
N GLU A 314 -5.83 -12.02 10.31
CA GLU A 314 -7.06 -12.11 9.49
C GLU A 314 -7.67 -13.51 9.54
N ALA A 315 -6.84 -14.55 9.50
CA ALA A 315 -7.29 -15.94 9.63
C ALA A 315 -7.86 -16.23 11.04
N TRP A 316 -7.25 -15.72 12.11
CA TRP A 316 -7.73 -15.89 13.48
C TRP A 316 -9.05 -15.15 13.72
N VAL A 317 -9.16 -13.88 13.31
CA VAL A 317 -10.40 -13.10 13.41
C VAL A 317 -11.54 -13.79 12.67
N PHE A 318 -11.28 -14.25 11.43
CA PHE A 318 -12.29 -14.99 10.67
C PHE A 318 -12.72 -16.28 11.38
N ASN A 319 -11.78 -17.11 11.81
CA ASN A 319 -12.09 -18.38 12.48
C ASN A 319 -12.86 -18.16 13.79
N SER A 320 -12.43 -17.19 14.60
CA SER A 320 -12.97 -16.93 15.93
C SER A 320 -14.37 -16.31 15.90
N TYR A 321 -14.69 -15.50 14.88
CA TYR A 321 -15.94 -14.73 14.91
C TYR A 321 -16.89 -14.99 13.73
N TYR A 322 -16.38 -15.36 12.55
CA TYR A 322 -17.16 -15.31 11.30
C TYR A 322 -17.36 -16.65 10.59
N SER A 323 -16.49 -17.64 10.82
CA SER A 323 -16.58 -18.96 10.20
C SER A 323 -17.93 -19.66 10.44
N GLN A 324 -18.58 -19.36 11.57
CA GLN A 324 -19.89 -19.90 11.96
C GLN A 324 -21.07 -19.40 11.10
N PHE A 325 -20.92 -18.29 10.37
CA PHE A 325 -22.00 -17.70 9.57
C PHE A 325 -22.11 -18.26 8.14
N GLY A 326 -21.35 -19.32 7.83
CA GLY A 326 -21.24 -19.82 6.46
C GLY A 326 -20.56 -18.82 5.51
N ALA A 327 -19.86 -17.85 6.07
CA ALA A 327 -19.00 -16.93 5.34
C ALA A 327 -17.72 -17.63 4.91
N SER A 328 -17.13 -17.13 3.84
CA SER A 328 -15.76 -17.43 3.45
C SER A 328 -14.86 -16.24 3.82
N LEU A 329 -13.57 -16.47 4.03
CA LEU A 329 -12.64 -15.36 4.24
C LEU A 329 -12.72 -14.37 3.07
N SER A 330 -12.86 -14.85 1.82
CA SER A 330 -12.93 -14.00 0.64
C SER A 330 -14.09 -12.99 0.61
N ASP A 331 -15.13 -13.18 1.44
CA ASP A 331 -16.24 -12.23 1.56
C ASP A 331 -15.78 -10.89 2.14
N PHE A 332 -14.74 -10.88 2.96
CA PHE A 332 -14.18 -9.70 3.65
C PHE A 332 -13.12 -8.95 2.82
N ARG A 333 -12.72 -9.51 1.67
CA ARG A 333 -11.61 -9.00 0.84
C ARG A 333 -11.84 -7.59 0.33
N ALA A 334 -13.09 -7.24 0.01
CA ALA A 334 -13.43 -5.91 -0.49
C ALA A 334 -13.04 -4.82 0.51
N ASP A 335 -13.26 -5.06 1.81
CA ASP A 335 -12.91 -4.12 2.87
C ASP A 335 -11.39 -3.98 3.00
N PHE A 336 -10.67 -5.10 2.99
CA PHE A 336 -9.20 -5.11 3.04
C PHE A 336 -8.57 -4.37 1.85
N MET A 337 -9.07 -4.59 0.63
CA MET A 337 -8.55 -3.91 -0.57
C MET A 337 -8.95 -2.43 -0.63
N SER A 338 -10.04 -2.03 0.04
CA SER A 338 -10.47 -0.64 0.10
C SER A 338 -9.59 0.26 0.98
N MET A 339 -8.62 -0.31 1.72
CA MET A 339 -7.79 0.45 2.67
C MET A 339 -6.71 1.32 2.03
N SER A 340 -6.58 1.38 0.70
CA SER A 340 -5.55 2.20 0.02
C SER A 340 -5.49 3.64 0.54
N GLY A 341 -6.64 4.29 0.76
CA GLY A 341 -6.68 5.67 1.25
C GLY A 341 -6.16 5.86 2.67
N ILE A 342 -6.23 4.83 3.50
CA ILE A 342 -5.68 4.85 4.86
C ILE A 342 -4.15 4.91 4.78
N PHE A 343 -3.53 4.09 3.93
CA PHE A 343 -2.08 4.07 3.77
C PHE A 343 -1.54 5.36 3.14
N ASP A 344 -2.22 5.90 2.12
CA ASP A 344 -1.83 7.17 1.48
C ASP A 344 -1.83 8.31 2.52
N ASN A 345 -2.88 8.38 3.34
CA ASN A 345 -2.98 9.39 4.40
C ASN A 345 -1.95 9.18 5.50
N ALA A 346 -1.71 7.94 5.92
CA ALA A 346 -0.70 7.62 6.92
C ALA A 346 0.71 7.97 6.40
N GLY A 347 1.01 7.69 5.13
CA GLY A 347 2.27 8.04 4.47
C GLY A 347 2.53 9.54 4.46
N ARG A 348 1.53 10.35 4.07
CA ARG A 348 1.65 11.82 4.07
C ARG A 348 1.98 12.36 5.46
N ARG A 349 1.21 11.95 6.48
CA ARG A 349 1.42 12.37 7.88
C ARG A 349 2.76 11.86 8.43
N MET A 350 3.22 10.70 7.96
CA MET A 350 4.51 10.14 8.33
C MET A 350 5.67 10.95 7.76
N ASN A 351 5.55 11.45 6.52
CA ASN A 351 6.55 12.34 5.92
C ASN A 351 6.64 13.67 6.66
N GLU A 352 5.51 14.25 7.07
CA GLU A 352 5.47 15.44 7.93
C GLU A 352 6.18 15.20 9.27
N ASP A 353 5.92 14.06 9.93
CA ASP A 353 6.60 13.66 11.16
C ASP A 353 8.11 13.46 10.92
N MET A 354 8.53 12.80 9.83
CA MET A 354 9.95 12.63 9.51
C MET A 354 10.64 13.97 9.29
N ALA A 355 10.05 14.85 8.49
CA ALA A 355 10.53 16.20 8.23
C ALA A 355 10.74 16.96 9.55
N GLN A 356 9.71 16.99 10.40
CA GLN A 356 9.75 17.67 11.69
C GLN A 356 10.82 17.08 12.62
N LYS A 357 10.87 15.75 12.75
CA LYS A 357 11.69 15.06 13.76
C LYS A 357 13.15 14.91 13.36
N LEU A 358 13.44 14.87 12.06
CA LEU A 358 14.81 14.82 11.54
C LEU A 358 15.36 16.21 11.18
N GLY A 359 14.55 17.27 11.33
CA GLY A 359 14.97 18.63 11.02
C GLY A 359 15.16 18.88 9.52
N VAL A 360 14.40 18.17 8.68
CA VAL A 360 14.43 18.27 7.23
C VAL A 360 13.21 19.05 6.76
N PRO A 361 13.33 20.07 5.89
CA PRO A 361 12.17 20.66 5.24
C PRO A 361 11.34 19.57 4.54
N VAL A 362 10.01 19.59 4.71
CA VAL A 362 9.12 18.58 4.11
C VAL A 362 9.27 18.52 2.59
N ASP A 363 9.52 19.67 1.94
CA ASP A 363 9.76 19.77 0.50
C ASP A 363 11.03 19.04 0.03
N LEU A 364 11.96 18.76 0.95
CA LEU A 364 13.18 17.99 0.68
C LEU A 364 13.01 16.49 0.96
N ILE A 365 11.81 16.04 1.34
CA ILE A 365 11.42 14.64 1.31
C ILE A 365 10.46 14.48 0.12
N PRO A 366 10.97 14.37 -1.12
CA PRO A 366 10.10 14.16 -2.27
C PRO A 366 9.15 12.99 -2.03
N GLN A 367 7.88 13.13 -2.37
CA GLN A 367 6.95 11.99 -2.43
C GLN A 367 7.52 10.87 -3.30
N LEU A 368 8.26 11.24 -4.35
CA LEU A 368 9.07 10.33 -5.15
C LEU A 368 10.01 9.46 -4.31
N MET A 369 10.62 9.97 -3.23
CA MET A 369 11.47 9.16 -2.36
C MET A 369 10.67 8.09 -1.64
N GLN A 370 9.43 8.34 -1.22
CA GLN A 370 8.61 7.32 -0.57
C GLN A 370 8.25 6.23 -1.57
N ASP A 371 7.68 6.58 -2.72
CA ASP A 371 7.26 5.61 -3.74
C ASP A 371 8.46 4.85 -4.31
N THR A 372 9.57 5.56 -4.55
CA THR A 372 10.82 4.95 -5.00
C THR A 372 11.41 4.07 -3.93
N SER A 373 11.40 4.46 -2.65
CA SER A 373 11.93 3.63 -1.57
C SER A 373 11.10 2.37 -1.41
N MET A 374 9.76 2.49 -1.38
CA MET A 374 8.89 1.31 -1.28
C MET A 374 9.12 0.35 -2.46
N ARG A 375 9.32 0.86 -3.68
CA ARG A 375 9.67 0.01 -4.84
C ARG A 375 11.09 -0.57 -4.75
N LEU A 376 12.07 0.23 -4.32
CA LEU A 376 13.48 -0.16 -4.20
C LEU A 376 13.69 -1.25 -3.14
N PHE A 377 12.93 -1.20 -2.06
CA PHE A 377 12.96 -2.17 -0.97
C PHE A 377 11.93 -3.29 -1.11
N ASP A 378 11.38 -3.47 -2.32
CA ASP A 378 10.47 -4.57 -2.65
C ASP A 378 9.24 -4.64 -1.73
N ALA A 379 8.63 -3.48 -1.49
CA ALA A 379 7.49 -3.26 -0.61
C ALA A 379 6.34 -2.54 -1.36
N ASP A 380 6.04 -2.95 -2.59
CA ASP A 380 4.86 -2.44 -3.31
C ASP A 380 3.59 -2.78 -2.53
N MET A 381 2.98 -1.80 -1.88
CA MET A 381 1.88 -2.01 -0.92
C MET A 381 0.67 -2.68 -1.55
N ALA A 382 0.36 -2.41 -2.82
CA ALA A 382 -0.74 -3.06 -3.53
C ALA A 382 -0.49 -4.58 -3.69
N THR A 383 0.73 -4.94 -4.11
CA THR A 383 1.16 -6.34 -4.24
C THR A 383 1.23 -7.03 -2.89
N GLU A 384 1.87 -6.40 -1.89
CA GLU A 384 2.00 -6.95 -0.54
C GLU A 384 0.64 -7.22 0.11
N ARG A 385 -0.35 -6.32 -0.05
CA ARG A 385 -1.72 -6.57 0.40
C ARG A 385 -2.37 -7.76 -0.31
N ALA A 386 -2.22 -7.87 -1.63
CA ALA A 386 -2.76 -9.00 -2.38
C ALA A 386 -2.15 -10.33 -1.90
N ASP A 387 -0.85 -10.37 -1.66
CA ASP A 387 -0.15 -11.54 -1.14
C ASP A 387 -0.53 -11.86 0.30
N THR A 388 -0.64 -10.85 1.17
CA THR A 388 -1.09 -10.99 2.55
C THR A 388 -2.47 -11.62 2.62
N TRP A 389 -3.40 -11.14 1.79
CA TRP A 389 -4.74 -11.71 1.72
C TRP A 389 -4.72 -13.15 1.20
N GLN A 390 -3.92 -13.42 0.16
CA GLN A 390 -3.79 -14.77 -0.38
C GLN A 390 -3.19 -15.75 0.63
N ARG A 391 -2.20 -15.32 1.43
CA ARG A 391 -1.65 -16.11 2.55
C ARG A 391 -2.73 -16.45 3.57
N ALA A 392 -3.58 -15.47 3.93
CA ALA A 392 -4.68 -15.70 4.86
C ALA A 392 -5.70 -16.72 4.31
N GLU A 393 -6.09 -16.59 3.03
CA GLU A 393 -6.96 -17.56 2.36
C GLU A 393 -6.35 -18.96 2.34
N GLU A 394 -5.04 -19.09 2.07
CA GLU A 394 -4.36 -20.39 2.08
C GLU A 394 -4.25 -20.98 3.50
N LEU A 395 -3.98 -20.17 4.53
CA LEU A 395 -3.96 -20.61 5.93
C LEU A 395 -5.30 -21.22 6.36
N ILE A 396 -6.41 -20.59 5.97
CA ILE A 396 -7.75 -21.10 6.23
C ILE A 396 -8.02 -22.38 5.42
N ALA A 397 -7.74 -22.35 4.10
CA ALA A 397 -8.03 -23.46 3.20
C ALA A 397 -7.24 -24.73 3.54
N SER A 398 -6.00 -24.60 4.02
CA SER A 398 -5.15 -25.73 4.42
C SER A 398 -5.36 -26.18 5.87
N GLY A 399 -6.16 -25.46 6.66
CA GLY A 399 -6.31 -25.69 8.10
C GLY A 399 -5.03 -25.39 8.89
N GLN A 400 -4.15 -24.56 8.35
CA GLN A 400 -2.85 -24.20 8.93
C GLN A 400 -2.86 -22.84 9.64
N ALA A 401 -4.00 -22.19 9.82
CA ALA A 401 -4.08 -20.93 10.57
C ALA A 401 -3.50 -21.03 12.00
N GLY A 402 -3.35 -22.23 12.56
CA GLY A 402 -2.87 -22.43 13.93
C GLY A 402 -3.97 -22.18 14.96
N ALA A 403 -3.61 -22.31 16.23
CA ALA A 403 -4.52 -21.94 17.32
C ALA A 403 -4.45 -20.42 17.52
N ASP A 404 -5.60 -19.77 17.64
CA ASP A 404 -5.68 -18.36 18.04
C ASP A 404 -5.06 -18.21 19.45
N PRO A 405 -3.95 -17.46 19.61
CA PRO A 405 -3.32 -17.28 20.92
C PRO A 405 -4.11 -16.35 21.83
N TYR A 406 -5.17 -15.71 21.33
CA TYR A 406 -5.92 -14.66 22.02
C TYR A 406 -7.33 -15.10 22.40
N THR A 407 -7.84 -14.50 23.47
CA THR A 407 -9.23 -14.60 23.87
C THR A 407 -9.72 -13.23 24.30
N LEU A 408 -10.87 -12.80 23.79
CA LEU A 408 -11.48 -11.56 24.23
C LEU A 408 -12.07 -11.74 25.64
N GLN A 409 -11.48 -11.06 26.63
CA GLN A 409 -11.96 -11.04 28.02
C GLN A 409 -12.13 -9.59 28.48
N ASN A 410 -13.30 -9.27 29.04
CA ASN A 410 -13.59 -7.94 29.61
C ASN A 410 -13.27 -6.75 28.68
N GLY A 411 -13.44 -6.93 27.36
CA GLY A 411 -13.10 -5.89 26.40
C GLY A 411 -11.59 -5.69 26.22
N THR A 412 -10.78 -6.74 26.35
CA THR A 412 -9.35 -6.74 26.00
C THR A 412 -8.97 -8.11 25.43
N LEU A 413 -8.04 -8.16 24.47
CA LEU A 413 -7.47 -9.43 24.01
C LEU A 413 -6.43 -9.89 25.02
N GLU A 414 -6.66 -11.04 25.64
CA GLU A 414 -5.69 -11.69 26.52
C GLU A 414 -5.03 -12.86 25.80
N GLY A 415 -3.70 -12.97 25.91
CA GLY A 415 -2.90 -14.00 25.26
C GLY A 415 -1.48 -13.51 25.05
N ASN A 416 -0.66 -14.33 24.38
CA ASN A 416 0.69 -13.92 23.99
C ASN A 416 1.19 -14.75 22.80
N VAL A 417 1.41 -14.12 21.65
CA VAL A 417 1.91 -14.79 20.44
C VAL A 417 3.37 -15.25 20.55
N THR A 418 4.15 -14.72 21.49
CA THR A 418 5.53 -15.19 21.70
C THR A 418 5.58 -16.50 22.51
N GLN A 419 4.44 -16.97 23.01
CA GLN A 419 4.30 -18.21 23.76
C GLN A 419 3.73 -19.31 22.86
N GLY A 420 4.61 -19.96 22.10
CA GLY A 420 4.25 -21.10 21.25
C GLY A 420 4.67 -20.93 19.80
N ASP A 421 4.32 -21.92 18.98
CA ASP A 421 4.57 -21.88 17.55
C ASP A 421 3.29 -21.42 16.83
N HIS A 422 3.30 -20.15 16.45
CA HIS A 422 2.21 -19.51 15.71
C HIS A 422 2.62 -19.15 14.28
N LEU A 423 3.82 -19.58 13.84
CA LEU A 423 4.38 -19.25 12.52
C LEU A 423 4.51 -20.47 11.60
N SER A 424 4.56 -21.69 12.15
CA SER A 424 4.73 -22.89 11.31
C SER A 424 3.62 -23.05 10.28
N GLY A 425 2.40 -22.64 10.57
CA GLY A 425 1.32 -22.63 9.59
C GLY A 425 1.67 -21.84 8.33
N LEU A 426 2.22 -20.65 8.53
CA LEU A 426 2.60 -19.72 7.48
C LEU A 426 3.89 -20.16 6.76
N GLN A 427 4.85 -20.74 7.48
CA GLN A 427 6.07 -21.30 6.90
C GLN A 427 5.82 -22.59 6.09
N ASN A 428 4.74 -23.30 6.39
CA ASN A 428 4.36 -24.56 5.75
C ASN A 428 3.21 -24.41 4.74
N LEU A 429 2.95 -23.19 4.25
CA LEU A 429 1.96 -22.97 3.20
C LEU A 429 2.22 -23.90 1.99
N PRO A 430 1.18 -24.48 1.38
CA PRO A 430 1.32 -25.33 0.20
C PRO A 430 2.00 -24.59 -0.96
N ASN A 431 1.64 -23.32 -1.14
CA ASN A 431 2.28 -22.47 -2.13
C ASN A 431 3.57 -21.88 -1.57
N GLN A 432 4.71 -22.33 -2.11
CA GLN A 432 6.03 -21.88 -1.64
C GLN A 432 6.27 -20.40 -1.95
N ASP A 433 5.66 -19.89 -3.01
CA ASP A 433 5.81 -18.50 -3.45
C ASP A 433 5.13 -17.51 -2.50
N LEU A 434 4.21 -17.98 -1.65
CA LEU A 434 3.55 -17.16 -0.64
C LEU A 434 4.19 -17.25 0.74
N ARG A 435 5.17 -18.12 0.95
CA ARG A 435 5.84 -18.21 2.25
C ARG A 435 6.60 -16.90 2.47
N PRO A 436 6.31 -16.17 3.56
CA PRO A 436 6.89 -14.86 3.77
C PRO A 436 8.37 -14.96 4.10
N THR A 437 9.11 -13.95 3.65
CA THR A 437 10.50 -13.68 4.06
C THR A 437 10.61 -12.21 4.41
N ILE A 438 11.56 -11.82 5.26
CA ILE A 438 11.84 -10.39 5.49
C ILE A 438 12.53 -9.81 4.25
N GLU A 439 13.33 -10.60 3.57
CA GLU A 439 14.24 -10.15 2.53
C GLU A 439 13.54 -9.85 1.20
N HIS A 440 12.51 -10.63 0.85
CA HIS A 440 11.88 -10.60 -0.47
C HIS A 440 10.35 -10.73 -0.38
N SER A 441 9.65 -10.00 -1.25
CA SER A 441 8.23 -10.18 -1.52
C SER A 441 7.97 -11.51 -2.24
N ALA A 442 6.70 -11.85 -2.47
CA ALA A 442 6.40 -13.00 -3.31
C ALA A 442 6.95 -12.77 -4.73
N PRO A 443 7.32 -13.83 -5.47
CA PRO A 443 7.82 -13.70 -6.84
C PRO A 443 6.96 -12.77 -7.68
N VAL A 444 7.57 -11.70 -8.16
CA VAL A 444 6.91 -10.73 -9.03
C VAL A 444 6.61 -11.41 -10.35
N TYR A 445 5.42 -11.16 -10.88
CA TYR A 445 5.04 -11.66 -12.18
C TYR A 445 5.80 -10.91 -13.28
N ASP A 446 6.43 -11.68 -14.16
CA ASP A 446 7.00 -11.22 -15.42
C ASP A 446 5.87 -10.75 -16.33
N ASP A 447 5.95 -9.52 -16.81
CA ASP A 447 4.90 -8.84 -17.60
C ASP A 447 4.63 -9.58 -18.91
N ASP A 448 5.68 -9.93 -19.66
CA ASP A 448 5.60 -10.74 -20.88
C ASP A 448 4.88 -12.08 -20.63
N ALA A 449 5.28 -12.80 -19.58
CA ALA A 449 4.68 -14.09 -19.24
C ALA A 449 3.20 -13.97 -18.80
N VAL A 450 2.84 -12.90 -18.08
CA VAL A 450 1.44 -12.63 -17.71
C VAL A 450 0.63 -12.27 -18.95
N CYS A 451 1.15 -11.39 -19.80
CA CYS A 451 0.51 -10.95 -21.01
C CYS A 451 0.20 -12.15 -21.91
N ASP A 452 1.20 -12.97 -22.22
CA ASP A 452 1.05 -14.19 -23.01
C ASP A 452 0.01 -15.13 -22.41
N ARG A 453 0.05 -15.35 -21.09
CA ARG A 453 -0.90 -16.21 -20.39
C ARG A 453 -2.33 -15.67 -20.49
N VAL A 454 -2.54 -14.40 -20.17
CA VAL A 454 -3.87 -13.76 -20.20
C VAL A 454 -4.43 -13.78 -21.62
N LEU A 455 -3.58 -13.55 -22.62
CA LEU A 455 -4.01 -13.56 -24.01
C LEU A 455 -4.48 -14.94 -24.49
N GLN A 456 -3.90 -16.01 -23.93
CA GLN A 456 -4.24 -17.40 -24.24
C GLN A 456 -5.46 -17.93 -23.46
N MET A 457 -5.77 -17.38 -22.28
CA MET A 457 -6.89 -17.81 -21.44
C MET A 457 -8.25 -17.34 -21.96
N GLN A 458 -9.31 -18.15 -21.83
CA GLN A 458 -10.66 -17.65 -22.12
C GLN A 458 -11.14 -16.71 -21.01
N PRO A 459 -12.05 -15.75 -21.28
CA PRO A 459 -12.55 -14.83 -20.26
C PRO A 459 -13.10 -15.53 -19.01
N GLY A 460 -13.80 -16.66 -19.18
CA GLY A 460 -14.29 -17.46 -18.06
C GLY A 460 -13.17 -18.10 -17.21
N ASP A 461 -12.04 -18.47 -17.83
CA ASP A 461 -10.89 -19.01 -17.09
C ASP A 461 -10.20 -17.91 -16.28
N ILE A 462 -10.12 -16.69 -16.83
CA ILE A 462 -9.59 -15.52 -16.10
C ILE A 462 -10.54 -15.18 -14.94
N ALA A 463 -11.85 -15.20 -15.20
CA ALA A 463 -12.88 -14.91 -14.19
C ALA A 463 -12.87 -15.90 -13.02
N ALA A 464 -12.46 -17.14 -13.26
CA ALA A 464 -12.35 -18.19 -12.26
C ALA A 464 -11.06 -18.13 -11.42
N LEU A 465 -10.08 -17.29 -11.78
CA LEU A 465 -8.89 -17.09 -10.97
C LEU A 465 -9.25 -16.36 -9.66
N PRO A 466 -8.52 -16.63 -8.55
CA PRO A 466 -8.63 -15.83 -7.34
C PRO A 466 -8.43 -14.34 -7.64
N ALA A 467 -9.17 -13.47 -6.95
CA ALA A 467 -9.06 -12.02 -7.16
C ALA A 467 -7.64 -11.50 -6.88
N THR A 468 -6.99 -12.02 -5.83
CA THR A 468 -5.59 -11.71 -5.49
C THR A 468 -4.63 -12.06 -6.63
N THR A 469 -4.84 -13.19 -7.30
CA THR A 469 -4.07 -13.57 -8.50
C THR A 469 -4.28 -12.58 -9.64
N ARG A 470 -5.53 -12.13 -9.88
CA ARG A 470 -5.83 -11.12 -10.91
C ARG A 470 -5.24 -9.76 -10.58
N ILE A 471 -5.26 -9.33 -9.32
CA ILE A 471 -4.58 -8.11 -8.86
C ILE A 471 -3.08 -8.21 -9.14
N ARG A 472 -2.43 -9.33 -8.79
CA ARG A 472 -1.01 -9.55 -9.09
C ARG A 472 -0.70 -9.54 -10.58
N MET A 473 -1.57 -10.12 -11.41
CA MET A 473 -1.43 -10.04 -12.87
C MET A 473 -1.49 -8.60 -13.36
N LEU A 474 -2.45 -7.81 -12.87
CA LEU A 474 -2.54 -6.39 -13.20
C LEU A 474 -1.27 -5.64 -12.78
N ARG A 475 -0.84 -5.76 -11.52
CA ARG A 475 0.39 -5.10 -11.02
C ARG A 475 1.64 -5.51 -11.82
N GLY A 476 1.73 -6.77 -12.26
CA GLY A 476 2.79 -7.24 -13.14
C GLY A 476 2.81 -6.49 -14.48
N LEU A 477 1.65 -6.38 -15.14
CA LEU A 477 1.49 -5.76 -16.48
C LEU A 477 1.81 -4.26 -16.54
N PHE A 478 1.75 -3.54 -15.42
CA PHE A 478 2.07 -2.10 -15.39
C PHE A 478 3.16 -1.72 -14.38
N ARG A 479 4.01 -2.68 -14.01
CA ARG A 479 5.25 -2.36 -13.27
C ARG A 479 6.25 -1.62 -14.16
N GLY A 480 6.25 -1.92 -15.46
CA GLY A 480 7.08 -1.30 -16.49
C GLY A 480 6.29 -0.38 -17.42
N ALA A 481 6.85 -0.10 -18.60
CA ALA A 481 6.10 0.59 -19.65
C ALA A 481 5.04 -0.36 -20.22
N THR A 482 3.77 -0.09 -19.96
CA THR A 482 2.65 -0.86 -20.51
C THR A 482 2.46 -0.46 -21.96
N VAL A 483 2.77 -1.37 -22.90
CA VAL A 483 2.69 -1.07 -24.34
C VAL A 483 2.04 -2.20 -25.12
N GLY A 484 1.13 -1.85 -26.03
CA GLY A 484 0.59 -2.79 -27.01
C GLY A 484 -0.27 -3.90 -26.39
N SER A 485 0.25 -5.13 -26.35
CA SER A 485 -0.53 -6.28 -25.88
C SER A 485 -0.86 -6.24 -24.39
N ASP A 486 -0.08 -5.52 -23.58
CA ASP A 486 -0.26 -5.45 -22.13
C ASP A 486 -1.53 -4.69 -21.77
N GLU A 487 -1.82 -3.58 -22.46
CA GLU A 487 -3.06 -2.80 -22.29
C GLU A 487 -4.29 -3.65 -22.61
N THR A 488 -4.20 -4.47 -23.67
CA THR A 488 -5.24 -5.44 -24.03
C THR A 488 -5.40 -6.50 -22.93
N ALA A 489 -4.31 -6.98 -22.34
CA ALA A 489 -4.35 -7.94 -21.25
C ALA A 489 -4.99 -7.34 -19.98
N VAL A 490 -4.66 -6.09 -19.63
CA VAL A 490 -5.30 -5.33 -18.52
C VAL A 490 -6.81 -5.29 -18.71
N LEU A 491 -7.29 -4.83 -19.88
CA LEU A 491 -8.73 -4.75 -20.16
C LEU A 491 -9.41 -6.12 -20.13
N ARG A 492 -8.74 -7.19 -20.55
CA ARG A 492 -9.28 -8.57 -20.46
C ARG A 492 -9.46 -9.03 -19.02
N ILE A 493 -8.50 -8.72 -18.14
CA ILE A 493 -8.61 -9.03 -16.71
C ILE A 493 -9.80 -8.28 -16.11
N LEU A 494 -9.90 -6.97 -16.34
CA LEU A 494 -10.99 -6.16 -15.80
C LEU A 494 -12.37 -6.60 -16.31
N LYS A 495 -12.50 -6.91 -17.60
CA LYS A 495 -13.74 -7.47 -18.17
C LYS A 495 -14.09 -8.84 -17.57
N ALA A 496 -13.11 -9.70 -17.32
CA ALA A 496 -13.33 -10.96 -16.62
C ALA A 496 -13.73 -10.76 -15.14
N SER A 497 -13.25 -9.69 -14.50
CA SER A 497 -13.67 -9.31 -13.14
C SER A 497 -15.08 -8.75 -13.07
N ILE A 498 -15.57 -8.10 -14.13
CA ILE A 498 -17.01 -7.78 -14.25
C ILE A 498 -17.82 -9.09 -14.27
N GLN A 499 -17.39 -10.07 -15.06
CA GLN A 499 -18.06 -11.38 -15.14
C GLN A 499 -18.04 -12.11 -13.79
N ALA A 500 -16.95 -12.00 -13.02
CA ALA A 500 -16.82 -12.59 -11.70
C ALA A 500 -17.56 -11.82 -10.60
N GLY A 501 -18.02 -10.60 -10.86
CA GLY A 501 -18.72 -9.74 -9.90
C GLY A 501 -17.81 -9.07 -8.87
N ASP A 502 -16.49 -8.99 -9.10
CA ASP A 502 -15.51 -8.46 -8.15
C ASP A 502 -14.66 -7.31 -8.70
N VAL A 503 -15.07 -6.68 -9.81
CA VAL A 503 -14.33 -5.61 -10.49
C VAL A 503 -13.93 -4.45 -9.57
N VAL A 504 -14.78 -4.04 -8.63
CA VAL A 504 -14.47 -2.96 -7.68
C VAL A 504 -13.30 -3.35 -6.78
N THR A 505 -13.33 -4.56 -6.21
CA THR A 505 -12.24 -5.11 -5.38
C THR A 505 -10.93 -5.20 -6.17
N ILE A 506 -11.00 -5.58 -7.45
CA ILE A 506 -9.83 -5.70 -8.32
C ILE A 506 -9.23 -4.33 -8.63
N ILE A 507 -10.06 -3.33 -8.94
CA ILE A 507 -9.61 -1.96 -9.20
C ILE A 507 -9.03 -1.33 -7.93
N ASP A 508 -9.72 -1.46 -6.78
CA ASP A 508 -9.23 -0.94 -5.49
C ASP A 508 -7.89 -1.59 -5.10
N GLY A 509 -7.74 -2.90 -5.35
CA GLY A 509 -6.52 -3.65 -5.09
C GLY A 509 -5.36 -3.32 -6.04
N ALA A 510 -5.65 -2.96 -7.30
CA ALA A 510 -4.65 -2.62 -8.32
C ALA A 510 -4.26 -1.13 -8.33
N ASP A 511 -5.01 -0.29 -7.62
CA ASP A 511 -5.03 1.18 -7.67
C ASP A 511 -5.64 1.75 -8.98
N PRO A 512 -6.81 2.44 -8.92
CA PRO A 512 -7.46 3.00 -10.10
C PRO A 512 -6.65 4.08 -10.83
N TRP A 513 -5.84 4.86 -10.11
CA TRP A 513 -5.02 5.89 -10.75
C TRP A 513 -3.87 5.24 -11.51
N ASP A 514 -3.21 4.24 -10.93
CA ASP A 514 -2.12 3.51 -11.61
C ASP A 514 -2.65 2.80 -12.87
N LEU A 515 -3.88 2.27 -12.84
CA LEU A 515 -4.54 1.70 -14.01
C LEU A 515 -4.80 2.72 -15.12
N MET A 516 -5.25 3.94 -14.78
CA MET A 516 -5.48 4.99 -15.77
C MET A 516 -4.18 5.53 -16.35
N TYR A 517 -3.17 5.71 -15.50
CA TYR A 517 -1.83 6.13 -15.93
C TYR A 517 -1.17 5.11 -16.88
N ALA A 518 -1.45 3.82 -16.70
CA ALA A 518 -0.82 2.75 -17.46
C ALA A 518 -1.37 2.55 -18.88
N LEU A 519 -2.53 3.11 -19.23
CA LEU A 519 -3.18 2.87 -20.52
C LEU A 519 -3.26 4.17 -21.33
N ASP A 520 -3.08 4.09 -22.65
CA ASP A 520 -3.26 5.21 -23.57
C ASP A 520 -4.25 4.92 -24.72
N GLY A 521 -4.49 5.92 -25.56
CA GLY A 521 -5.24 5.76 -26.81
C GLY A 521 -6.65 5.16 -26.69
N VAL A 522 -6.90 4.10 -27.47
CA VAL A 522 -8.23 3.45 -27.55
C VAL A 522 -8.50 2.62 -26.29
N GLU A 523 -7.46 2.05 -25.71
CA GLU A 523 -7.48 1.23 -24.51
C GLU A 523 -7.80 2.09 -23.28
N PHE A 524 -7.21 3.28 -23.15
CA PHE A 524 -7.59 4.29 -22.16
C PHE A 524 -9.07 4.65 -22.25
N THR A 525 -9.57 4.94 -23.46
CA THR A 525 -10.99 5.27 -23.67
C THR A 525 -11.92 4.12 -23.24
N GLN A 526 -11.51 2.88 -23.49
CA GLN A 526 -12.23 1.69 -23.01
C GLN A 526 -12.19 1.55 -21.49
N LEU A 527 -11.04 1.81 -20.86
CA LEU A 527 -10.87 1.76 -19.41
C LEU A 527 -11.76 2.81 -18.72
N ARG A 528 -11.71 4.06 -19.19
CA ARG A 528 -12.54 5.16 -18.69
C ARG A 528 -14.03 4.82 -18.80
N THR A 529 -14.47 4.25 -19.91
CA THR A 529 -15.85 3.78 -20.08
C THR A 529 -16.20 2.68 -19.08
N LEU A 530 -15.31 1.71 -18.87
CA LEU A 530 -15.49 0.66 -17.86
C LEU A 530 -15.61 1.25 -16.46
N PHE A 531 -14.78 2.24 -16.09
CA PHE A 531 -14.81 2.87 -14.77
C PHE A 531 -16.12 3.62 -14.51
N ARG A 532 -16.61 4.40 -15.50
CA ARG A 532 -17.92 5.07 -15.42
C ARG A 532 -19.07 4.11 -15.20
N GLU A 533 -19.07 2.98 -15.92
CA GLU A 533 -20.17 2.02 -15.89
C GLU A 533 -20.15 1.11 -14.66
N THR A 534 -18.96 0.78 -14.13
CA THR A 534 -18.83 -0.33 -13.17
C THR A 534 -18.12 0.01 -11.86
N TYR A 535 -17.37 1.10 -11.80
CA TYR A 535 -16.51 1.42 -10.66
C TYR A 535 -16.95 2.67 -9.91
N TYR A 536 -17.02 3.84 -10.56
CA TYR A 536 -17.23 5.11 -9.86
C TYR A 536 -18.54 5.14 -9.09
N GLY A 537 -19.65 4.62 -9.63
CA GLY A 537 -20.91 4.57 -8.87
C GLY A 537 -20.93 3.59 -7.69
N LYS A 538 -19.90 2.75 -7.55
CA LYS A 538 -19.84 1.66 -6.55
C LYS A 538 -18.71 1.79 -5.56
N THR A 539 -17.62 2.49 -5.88
CA THR A 539 -16.50 2.69 -4.96
C THR A 539 -16.90 3.54 -3.76
N SER A 540 -16.24 3.36 -2.60
CA SER A 540 -16.57 4.10 -1.39
C SER A 540 -16.28 5.59 -1.56
N GLN A 541 -16.94 6.43 -0.77
CA GLN A 541 -16.70 7.88 -0.79
C GLN A 541 -15.23 8.21 -0.45
N GLU A 542 -14.62 7.47 0.49
CA GLU A 542 -13.21 7.67 0.84
C GLU A 542 -12.26 7.31 -0.32
N ASN A 543 -12.53 6.21 -1.04
CA ASN A 543 -11.70 5.83 -2.19
C ASN A 543 -11.87 6.81 -3.36
N ALA A 544 -13.07 7.32 -3.58
CA ALA A 544 -13.33 8.38 -4.54
C ALA A 544 -12.59 9.67 -4.17
N LEU A 545 -12.66 10.09 -2.90
CA LEU A 545 -11.95 11.28 -2.43
C LEU A 545 -10.43 11.11 -2.54
N ARG A 546 -9.89 9.96 -2.15
CA ARG A 546 -8.47 9.63 -2.31
C ARG A 546 -8.02 9.78 -3.76
N LEU A 547 -8.81 9.23 -4.68
CA LEU A 547 -8.53 9.30 -6.11
C LEU A 547 -8.55 10.76 -6.61
N LEU A 548 -9.57 11.54 -6.23
CA LEU A 548 -9.64 12.96 -6.57
C LEU A 548 -8.42 13.72 -6.06
N ARG A 549 -7.97 13.48 -4.83
CA ARG A 549 -6.78 14.13 -4.29
C ARG A 549 -5.52 13.79 -5.07
N LYS A 550 -5.35 12.53 -5.48
CA LYS A 550 -4.19 12.11 -6.28
C LYS A 550 -4.13 12.86 -7.62
N CYS A 551 -5.28 13.16 -8.23
CA CYS A 551 -5.37 13.98 -9.43
C CYS A 551 -5.16 15.49 -9.17
N LEU A 552 -5.50 16.00 -7.98
CA LEU A 552 -5.49 17.44 -7.66
C LEU A 552 -4.21 17.91 -6.94
N ASP A 553 -3.39 16.99 -6.44
CA ASP A 553 -2.12 17.25 -5.76
C ASP A 553 -0.97 17.36 -6.79
N GLY A 554 -0.87 18.50 -7.47
CA GLY A 554 0.19 18.77 -8.45
C GLY A 554 -0.28 19.57 -9.65
N GLU A 555 0.49 19.48 -10.74
CA GLU A 555 0.05 19.84 -12.09
C GLU A 555 -0.81 18.68 -12.60
N THR A 556 -2.11 18.92 -12.76
CA THR A 556 -3.07 17.92 -13.22
C THR A 556 -2.88 17.69 -14.72
N ALA A 557 -2.69 16.45 -15.13
CA ALA A 557 -2.64 16.08 -16.54
C ALA A 557 -4.05 16.06 -17.15
N GLU A 558 -4.18 16.31 -18.45
CA GLU A 558 -5.48 16.32 -19.18
C GLU A 558 -6.35 15.08 -18.86
N TRP A 559 -5.75 13.89 -18.82
CA TRP A 559 -6.47 12.65 -18.51
C TRP A 559 -6.94 12.56 -17.04
N GLU A 560 -6.27 13.23 -16.12
CA GLU A 560 -6.66 13.33 -14.72
C GLU A 560 -7.84 14.29 -14.55
N GLU A 561 -7.90 15.37 -15.32
CA GLU A 561 -9.06 16.28 -15.36
C GLU A 561 -10.32 15.53 -15.79
N GLU A 562 -10.22 14.73 -16.85
CA GLU A 562 -11.31 13.86 -17.30
C GLU A 562 -11.76 12.90 -16.19
N MET A 563 -10.80 12.34 -15.45
CA MET A 563 -11.04 11.42 -14.35
C MET A 563 -11.75 12.10 -13.18
N VAL A 564 -11.35 13.34 -12.83
CA VAL A 564 -11.96 14.14 -11.77
C VAL A 564 -13.44 14.37 -12.07
N VAL A 565 -13.75 14.85 -13.27
CA VAL A 565 -15.14 15.11 -13.67
C VAL A 565 -15.96 13.82 -13.70
N ASP A 566 -15.39 12.72 -14.20
CA ASP A 566 -16.09 11.43 -14.23
C ASP A 566 -16.38 10.89 -12.82
N VAL A 567 -15.42 10.98 -11.89
CA VAL A 567 -15.66 10.57 -10.50
C VAL A 567 -16.82 11.39 -9.92
N LEU A 568 -16.78 12.72 -10.04
CA LEU A 568 -17.81 13.60 -9.49
C LEU A 568 -19.20 13.39 -10.14
N GLN A 569 -19.23 13.13 -11.44
CA GLN A 569 -20.46 12.91 -12.20
C GLN A 569 -21.13 11.57 -11.88
N TYR A 570 -20.34 10.50 -11.73
CA TYR A 570 -20.85 9.13 -11.58
C TYR A 570 -20.93 8.67 -10.11
N GLN A 571 -20.33 9.39 -9.17
CA GLN A 571 -20.51 9.16 -7.74
C GLN A 571 -21.87 9.69 -7.26
N PRO A 572 -22.71 8.87 -6.61
CA PRO A 572 -24.01 9.31 -6.08
C PRO A 572 -23.92 10.48 -5.11
N ASN A 573 -22.76 10.66 -4.46
CA ASN A 573 -22.50 11.69 -3.46
C ASN A 573 -21.50 12.76 -3.95
N GLY A 574 -21.50 13.09 -5.25
CA GLY A 574 -20.59 14.08 -5.86
C GLY A 574 -20.51 15.40 -5.08
N HIS A 575 -21.64 15.97 -4.65
CA HIS A 575 -21.67 17.20 -3.85
C HIS A 575 -20.89 17.08 -2.52
N ALA A 576 -21.06 15.97 -1.81
CA ALA A 576 -20.35 15.73 -0.56
C ALA A 576 -18.83 15.50 -0.79
N LEU A 577 -18.43 14.99 -1.95
CA LEU A 577 -17.02 14.94 -2.33
C LEU A 577 -16.43 16.34 -2.54
N VAL A 578 -17.15 17.24 -3.22
CA VAL A 578 -16.73 18.63 -3.40
C VAL A 578 -16.57 19.35 -2.05
N GLU A 579 -17.54 19.20 -1.14
CA GLU A 579 -17.42 19.74 0.22
C GLU A 579 -16.17 19.24 0.94
N ARG A 580 -15.88 17.94 0.86
CA ARG A 580 -14.68 17.36 1.49
C ARG A 580 -13.38 17.84 0.85
N ILE A 581 -13.37 18.09 -0.46
CA ILE A 581 -12.24 18.75 -1.12
C ILE A 581 -12.00 20.12 -0.48
N GLY A 582 -13.02 20.96 -0.30
CA GLY A 582 -12.85 22.28 0.33
C GLY A 582 -12.68 22.27 1.86
N GLN A 583 -12.75 21.11 2.51
CA GLN A 583 -12.26 20.91 3.88
C GLN A 583 -10.76 20.63 3.92
N ILE A 584 -10.21 20.04 2.84
CA ILE A 584 -8.81 19.66 2.73
C ILE A 584 -8.00 20.82 2.13
N TYR A 585 -8.50 21.43 1.07
CA TYR A 585 -7.90 22.57 0.42
C TYR A 585 -8.65 23.83 0.90
N ASP A 586 -8.12 24.43 1.96
CA ASP A 586 -8.62 25.71 2.45
C ASP A 586 -8.72 26.72 1.30
N GLY A 587 -9.78 27.51 1.32
CA GLY A 587 -10.01 28.53 0.31
C GLY A 587 -10.63 29.80 0.90
N PRO A 588 -10.85 30.82 0.06
CA PRO A 588 -11.26 32.14 0.52
C PRO A 588 -12.73 32.24 0.93
N ALA A 589 -13.55 31.22 0.64
CA ALA A 589 -14.97 31.26 0.96
C ALA A 589 -15.20 31.26 2.47
N THR A 590 -16.24 31.98 2.89
CA THR A 590 -16.71 32.03 4.27
C THR A 590 -18.23 31.86 4.31
N GLY A 591 -18.78 31.44 5.44
CA GLY A 591 -20.23 31.22 5.60
C GLY A 591 -20.60 29.73 5.65
N GLU A 592 -21.89 29.44 5.52
CA GLU A 592 -22.46 28.10 5.69
C GLU A 592 -21.99 27.11 4.60
N ASP A 593 -21.83 27.60 3.35
CA ASP A 593 -21.40 26.79 2.20
C ASP A 593 -19.90 26.92 1.90
N ALA A 594 -19.09 27.38 2.86
CA ALA A 594 -17.68 27.70 2.62
C ALA A 594 -16.89 26.50 2.08
N HIS A 595 -17.11 25.31 2.64
CA HIS A 595 -16.40 24.10 2.21
C HIS A 595 -16.78 23.67 0.79
N PHE A 596 -18.07 23.73 0.42
CA PHE A 596 -18.48 23.42 -0.94
C PHE A 596 -17.85 24.41 -1.95
N LYS A 597 -17.93 25.72 -1.66
CA LYS A 597 -17.37 26.75 -2.53
C LYS A 597 -15.85 26.68 -2.64
N ASN A 598 -15.15 26.40 -1.54
CA ASN A 598 -13.70 26.18 -1.57
C ASN A 598 -13.34 24.92 -2.37
N GLY A 599 -14.18 23.88 -2.31
CA GLY A 599 -14.02 22.68 -3.11
C GLY A 599 -14.17 22.96 -4.60
N LEU A 600 -15.23 23.66 -5.01
CA LEU A 600 -15.41 24.10 -6.39
C LEU A 600 -14.25 24.98 -6.85
N TYR A 601 -13.85 25.95 -6.03
CA TYR A 601 -12.70 26.81 -6.34
C TYR A 601 -11.42 26.02 -6.57
N LYS A 602 -11.12 25.01 -5.74
CA LYS A 602 -9.96 24.14 -5.99
C LYS A 602 -10.09 23.34 -7.29
N LEU A 603 -11.29 22.89 -7.63
CA LEU A 603 -11.54 22.14 -8.87
C LEU A 603 -11.41 23.03 -10.11
N GLU A 604 -12.04 24.20 -10.12
CA GLU A 604 -11.92 25.18 -11.21
C GLU A 604 -10.47 25.67 -11.39
N TRP A 605 -9.63 25.63 -10.35
CA TRP A 605 -8.21 25.95 -10.50
C TRP A 605 -7.42 24.86 -11.23
N GLN A 606 -7.89 23.61 -11.15
CA GLN A 606 -7.20 22.44 -11.67
C GLN A 606 -7.76 21.92 -12.99
N LEU A 607 -9.01 22.25 -13.30
CA LEU A 607 -9.67 21.87 -14.53
C LEU A 607 -9.65 23.04 -15.50
N ASP A 608 -9.48 22.75 -16.79
CA ASP A 608 -9.62 23.75 -17.84
C ASP A 608 -10.62 23.33 -18.93
N GLY A 609 -10.82 24.22 -19.91
CA GLY A 609 -11.50 23.89 -21.15
C GLY A 609 -12.88 23.26 -20.99
N ALA A 610 -13.03 22.03 -21.49
CA ALA A 610 -14.30 21.30 -21.50
C ALA A 610 -14.63 20.66 -20.15
N GLU A 611 -13.62 20.31 -19.36
CA GLU A 611 -13.73 19.68 -18.05
C GLU A 611 -14.27 20.68 -17.02
N GLU A 612 -13.80 21.94 -17.08
CA GLU A 612 -14.34 23.06 -16.30
C GLU A 612 -15.82 23.31 -16.66
N GLU A 613 -16.17 23.37 -17.95
CA GLU A 613 -17.57 23.54 -18.39
C GLU A 613 -18.48 22.41 -17.88
N ARG A 614 -18.00 21.16 -17.93
CA ARG A 614 -18.73 20.01 -17.37
C ARG A 614 -18.88 20.09 -15.86
N LEU A 615 -17.88 20.59 -15.13
CA LEU A 615 -17.98 20.82 -13.69
C LEU A 615 -19.08 21.84 -13.39
N HIS A 616 -19.11 22.96 -14.13
CA HIS A 616 -20.14 23.99 -13.99
C HIS A 616 -21.54 23.47 -14.32
N ASP A 617 -21.69 22.60 -15.32
CA ASP A 617 -22.97 21.95 -15.62
C ASP A 617 -23.46 21.07 -14.47
N LEU A 618 -22.55 20.46 -13.71
CA LEU A 618 -22.88 19.58 -12.58
C LEU A 618 -23.23 20.36 -11.31
N PHE A 619 -22.49 21.43 -11.01
CA PHE A 619 -22.51 22.06 -9.69
C PHE A 619 -22.71 23.59 -9.69
N GLY A 620 -22.69 24.22 -10.86
CA GLY A 620 -22.59 25.68 -11.00
C GLY A 620 -21.16 26.19 -10.82
N GLU A 621 -20.99 27.50 -11.02
CA GLU A 621 -19.73 28.22 -10.75
C GLU A 621 -19.56 28.50 -9.25
N SER A 622 -18.32 28.60 -8.77
CA SER A 622 -17.98 28.89 -7.37
C SER A 622 -18.38 30.29 -6.88
N ASP A 623 -18.70 31.21 -7.81
CA ASP A 623 -18.84 32.67 -7.63
C ASP A 623 -17.56 33.37 -7.11
N ILE A 624 -16.41 32.68 -7.03
CA ILE A 624 -15.15 33.23 -6.52
C ILE A 624 -14.32 33.73 -7.71
N SER A 625 -14.26 35.05 -7.91
CA SER A 625 -13.50 35.59 -9.03
C SER A 625 -11.98 35.48 -8.80
N TRP A 626 -11.29 34.83 -9.73
CA TRP A 626 -9.82 34.70 -9.78
C TRP A 626 -9.05 36.01 -9.68
N TRP A 627 -9.64 37.12 -10.15
CA TRP A 627 -8.96 38.41 -10.30
C TRP A 627 -8.79 39.23 -9.01
N ASN A 628 -9.27 38.74 -7.87
CA ASN A 628 -9.27 39.49 -6.60
C ASN A 628 -8.09 39.16 -5.66
N PHE A 629 -7.12 38.35 -6.11
CA PHE A 629 -5.85 38.07 -5.44
C PHE A 629 -4.68 38.50 -6.33
#